data_AF-A0A3D2WWN6-F1
#
_entry.id   AF-A0A3D2WWN6-F1
#
_cell.length_a   1.000
_cell.length_b   1.000
_cell.length_c   1.000
_cell.angle_alpha   90.00
_cell.angle_beta   90.00
_cell.angle_gamma   90.00
#
_symmetry.space_group_name_H-M   'P 1'
#
loop_
_entity.id
_entity.type
_entity.pdbx_description
1 polymer ?
#
loop_
_entity_poly.entity_id
_entity_poly.type
_entity_poly.pdbx_seq_one_letter_code
_entity_poly.pdbx_strand_id
1 'polypeptide(L)'
;MDDQLHGVFTTRAPARPNPIGISTVRLVRVEENILHIQDLDIVDGTPLLDIKPYVPEFDIRDVEKIEWLEKNLHKLYTSKDDERFVK
;
A
#
# COMPACT_ATOMS: atom_id res chain seq x y z
N MET A 1 5.85 6.26 -10.71
CA MET A 1 5.63 5.06 -11.55
C MET A 1 4.81 5.54 -12.72
N ASP A 2 5.43 5.48 -13.92
CA ASP A 2 5.17 6.24 -15.16
C ASP A 2 4.82 7.74 -15.04
N ASP A 3 4.81 8.40 -16.19
CA ASP A 3 4.55 9.84 -16.37
C ASP A 3 3.22 10.07 -17.11
N GLN A 4 2.36 9.04 -17.19
CA GLN A 4 1.07 9.11 -17.87
C GLN A 4 -0.04 9.39 -16.85
N LEU A 5 -1.03 10.19 -17.26
CA LEU A 5 -2.19 10.44 -16.41
C LEU A 5 -3.10 9.21 -16.41
N HIS A 6 -3.44 8.75 -15.21
CA HIS A 6 -4.37 7.67 -14.97
C HIS A 6 -5.51 8.15 -14.07
N GLY A 7 -6.71 7.61 -14.25
CA GLY A 7 -7.82 7.91 -13.35
C GLY A 7 -7.49 7.45 -11.92
N VAL A 8 -7.83 8.24 -10.90
CA VAL A 8 -7.40 7.96 -9.52
C VAL A 8 -7.76 6.54 -9.03
N PHE A 9 -8.92 6.02 -9.45
CA PHE A 9 -9.40 4.68 -9.08
C PHE A 9 -8.71 3.53 -9.82
N THR A 10 -7.92 3.81 -10.86
CA THR A 10 -7.07 2.81 -11.53
C THR A 10 -5.66 2.78 -10.93
N THR A 11 -5.42 3.51 -9.83
CA THR A 11 -4.11 3.67 -9.18
C THR A 11 -4.19 3.45 -7.67
N ARG A 12 -3.02 3.47 -7.03
CA ARG A 12 -2.86 3.52 -5.57
C ARG A 12 -2.44 4.90 -5.06
N ALA A 13 -2.73 5.98 -5.79
CA ALA A 13 -2.33 7.33 -5.39
C ALA A 13 -2.95 7.73 -4.03
N PRO A 14 -2.18 8.38 -3.13
CA PRO A 14 -2.68 8.84 -1.83
C PRO A 14 -3.65 10.02 -1.94
N ALA A 15 -3.52 10.83 -2.99
CA ALA A 15 -4.45 11.92 -3.31
C ALA A 15 -5.74 11.35 -3.93
N ARG A 16 -6.70 11.00 -3.09
CA ARG A 16 -8.00 10.43 -3.46
C ARG A 16 -9.13 11.06 -2.61
N PRO A 17 -10.41 11.00 -3.05
CA PRO A 17 -11.52 11.62 -2.32
C PRO A 17 -11.63 11.19 -0.85
N ASN A 18 -11.36 9.91 -0.58
CA ASN A 18 -11.24 9.36 0.78
C ASN A 18 -9.83 8.78 0.94
N PRO A 19 -8.89 9.49 1.61
CA PRO A 19 -7.47 9.14 1.68
C PRO A 19 -7.20 7.97 2.64
N ILE A 20 -7.76 6.81 2.32
CA ILE A 20 -7.60 5.56 3.07
C ILE A 20 -6.59 4.69 2.34
N GLY A 21 -5.47 4.43 3.02
CA GLY A 21 -4.45 3.44 2.62
C GLY A 21 -4.76 2.06 3.19
N ILE A 22 -4.24 1.02 2.55
CA ILE A 22 -4.32 -0.36 3.02
C ILE A 22 -2.99 -1.04 2.78
N SER A 23 -2.44 -1.65 3.83
CA SER A 23 -1.17 -2.36 3.79
C SER A 23 -1.39 -3.75 4.37
N THR A 24 -0.92 -4.78 3.67
CA THR A 24 -0.79 -6.13 4.23
C THR A 24 0.60 -6.22 4.85
N VAL A 25 0.65 -6.47 6.15
CA VAL A 25 1.87 -6.32 6.96
C VAL A 25 2.23 -7.64 7.61
N ARG A 26 3.52 -7.78 7.93
CA ARG A 26 4.00 -8.91 8.71
C ARG A 26 4.04 -8.56 10.19
N LEU A 27 3.25 -9.26 10.99
CA LEU A 27 3.29 -9.15 12.44
C LEU A 27 4.52 -9.87 13.00
N VAL A 28 5.38 -9.15 13.71
CA VAL A 28 6.62 -9.67 14.30
C VAL A 28 6.41 -10.05 15.76
N ARG A 29 5.79 -9.16 16.55
CA ARG A 29 5.44 -9.40 17.95
C ARG A 29 4.28 -8.50 18.41
N VAL A 30 3.60 -8.95 19.46
CA VAL A 30 2.56 -8.20 20.17
C VAL A 30 3.06 -7.92 21.57
N GLU A 31 3.01 -6.65 21.99
CA GLU A 31 3.38 -6.22 23.34
C GLU A 31 2.27 -5.33 23.88
N GLU A 32 1.44 -5.87 24.76
CA GLU A 32 0.24 -5.19 25.27
C GLU A 32 -0.64 -4.67 24.12
N ASN A 33 -0.73 -3.34 23.96
CA ASN A 33 -1.47 -2.65 22.91
C ASN A 33 -0.60 -2.21 21.72
N ILE A 34 0.64 -2.68 21.64
CA ILE A 34 1.61 -2.34 20.59
C ILE A 34 1.83 -3.54 19.67
N LEU A 35 1.63 -3.31 18.38
CA LEU A 35 1.96 -4.27 17.32
C LEU A 35 3.27 -3.86 16.65
N HIS A 36 4.27 -4.73 16.72
CA HIS A 36 5.53 -4.54 15.99
C HIS A 36 5.41 -5.24 14.64
N ILE A 37 5.48 -4.46 13.56
CA ILE A 37 5.19 -4.92 12.20
C ILE A 37 6.30 -4.58 11.22
N GLN A 38 6.35 -5.31 10.10
CA GLN A 38 7.24 -5.09 8.97
C GLN A 38 6.42 -5.01 7.67
N ASP A 39 7.10 -4.62 6.58
CA ASP A 39 6.53 -4.52 5.23
C ASP A 39 5.44 -3.43 5.11
N LEU A 40 5.72 -2.27 5.71
CA LEU A 40 4.83 -1.10 5.80
C LEU A 40 5.21 -0.01 4.78
N ASP A 41 4.22 0.69 4.24
CA ASP A 41 4.36 1.78 3.27
C ASP A 41 3.63 3.06 3.71
N ILE A 42 3.79 3.45 4.98
CA ILE A 42 3.18 4.65 5.57
C ILE A 42 4.23 5.55 6.24
N VAL A 43 3.89 6.83 6.43
CA VAL A 43 4.72 7.79 7.16
C VAL A 43 4.43 7.75 8.67
N ASP A 44 5.41 8.15 9.48
CA ASP A 44 5.27 8.23 10.93
C ASP A 44 4.11 9.17 11.34
N GLY A 45 3.41 8.82 12.42
CA GLY A 45 2.24 9.56 12.90
C GLY A 45 0.96 9.41 12.07
N THR A 46 0.95 8.59 11.01
CA THR A 46 -0.27 8.32 10.22
C THR A 46 -1.37 7.71 11.10
N PRO A 47 -2.60 8.27 11.14
CA PRO A 47 -3.69 7.72 11.94
C PRO A 47 -4.12 6.33 11.49
N LEU A 48 -4.29 5.42 12.45
CA LEU A 48 -4.81 4.08 12.21
C LEU A 48 -6.33 4.06 12.31
N LEU A 49 -7.01 3.51 11.30
CA LEU A 49 -8.46 3.41 11.26
C LEU A 49 -8.99 2.03 11.69
N ASP A 50 -8.29 0.96 11.31
CA ASP A 50 -8.79 -0.42 11.43
C ASP A 50 -7.64 -1.44 11.36
N ILE A 51 -7.84 -2.61 11.96
CA ILE A 51 -6.95 -3.77 11.87
C ILE A 51 -7.80 -5.01 11.60
N LYS A 52 -7.42 -5.81 10.60
CA LYS A 52 -8.08 -7.09 10.27
C LYS A 52 -7.05 -8.20 10.10
N PRO A 53 -7.38 -9.45 10.48
CA PRO A 53 -6.52 -10.58 10.15
C PRO A 53 -6.45 -10.76 8.63
N TYR A 54 -5.25 -11.03 8.12
CA TYR A 54 -5.06 -11.46 6.75
C TYR A 54 -5.40 -12.96 6.65
N VAL A 55 -6.33 -13.30 5.76
CA VAL A 55 -6.79 -14.67 5.53
C VAL A 55 -6.51 -15.01 4.07
N PRO A 56 -5.47 -15.81 3.77
CA PRO A 56 -5.05 -16.13 2.40
C PRO A 56 -6.20 -16.61 1.51
N GLU A 57 -7.12 -17.41 2.06
CA GLU A 57 -8.29 -17.96 1.37
C GLU A 57 -9.30 -16.89 0.92
N PHE A 58 -9.28 -15.69 1.50
CA PHE A 58 -10.16 -14.58 1.16
C PHE A 58 -9.43 -13.43 0.46
N ASP A 59 -8.17 -13.21 0.81
CA ASP A 59 -7.42 -12.03 0.39
C ASP A 59 -6.55 -12.27 -0.85
N ILE A 60 -6.15 -13.51 -1.14
CA ILE A 60 -5.43 -13.85 -2.37
C ILE A 60 -6.44 -13.99 -3.51
N ARG A 61 -6.15 -13.32 -4.63
CA ARG A 61 -6.93 -13.43 -5.86
C ARG A 61 -6.03 -13.74 -7.04
N ASP A 62 -6.54 -14.56 -7.95
CA ASP A 62 -5.92 -14.74 -9.25
C ASP A 62 -6.01 -13.45 -10.05
N VAL A 63 -4.85 -12.97 -10.51
CA VAL A 63 -4.73 -11.75 -11.29
C VAL A 63 -4.44 -12.13 -12.74
N GLU A 64 -5.37 -11.83 -13.64
CA GLU A 64 -5.19 -12.11 -15.08
C GLU A 64 -4.23 -11.11 -15.75
N LYS A 65 -4.29 -9.84 -15.35
CA LYS A 65 -3.52 -8.74 -15.96
C LYS A 65 -3.41 -7.54 -15.04
N ILE A 66 -2.32 -6.78 -15.18
CA ILE A 66 -2.12 -5.50 -14.47
C ILE A 66 -1.85 -4.32 -15.43
N GLU A 67 -1.98 -4.57 -16.75
CA GLU A 67 -2.10 -3.57 -17.81
C GLU A 67 -0.93 -2.57 -17.81
N TRP A 68 -1.22 -1.28 -17.61
CA TRP A 68 -0.24 -0.20 -17.66
C TRP A 68 0.89 -0.37 -16.65
N LEU A 69 0.66 -1.09 -15.54
CA LEU A 69 1.64 -1.30 -14.48
C LEU A 69 2.71 -2.33 -14.86
N GLU A 70 2.43 -3.24 -15.80
CA GLU A 70 3.36 -4.31 -16.23
C GLU A 70 4.72 -3.73 -16.66
N LYS A 71 4.68 -2.60 -17.38
CA LYS A 71 5.88 -1.91 -17.89
C LYS A 71 6.76 -1.32 -16.79
N ASN A 72 6.24 -1.14 -15.58
CA ASN A 72 6.91 -0.46 -14.47
C ASN A 72 7.23 -1.38 -13.27
N LEU A 73 6.91 -2.68 -13.35
CA LEU A 73 7.17 -3.63 -12.25
C LEU A 73 8.64 -3.66 -11.81
N HIS A 74 9.58 -3.49 -12.75
CA HIS A 74 11.00 -3.44 -12.46
C HIS A 74 11.39 -2.30 -11.49
N LYS A 75 10.56 -1.27 -11.34
CA LYS A 75 10.79 -0.14 -10.44
C LYS A 75 10.31 -0.41 -9.01
N LEU A 76 9.56 -1.49 -8.75
CA LEU A 76 8.92 -1.72 -7.45
C LEU A 76 9.92 -1.76 -6.29
N TYR A 77 11.01 -2.50 -6.44
CA TYR A 77 12.00 -2.70 -5.37
C TYR A 77 12.99 -1.54 -5.23
N THR A 78 13.04 -0.64 -6.21
CA THR A 78 13.98 0.50 -6.22
C THR A 78 13.31 1.84 -5.94
N SER A 79 11.98 1.90 -6.03
CA SER A 79 11.23 3.13 -5.83
C SER A 79 11.26 3.52 -4.36
N LYS A 80 11.49 4.80 -4.11
CA LYS A 80 11.35 5.43 -2.79
C LYS A 80 10.17 6.40 -2.83
N ASP A 81 9.75 6.82 -1.65
CA ASP A 81 8.84 7.95 -1.55
C ASP A 81 9.44 9.17 -2.26
N ASP A 82 8.58 9.86 -2.99
CA ASP A 82 8.80 11.06 -3.79
C ASP A 82 8.09 12.26 -3.14
N GLU A 83 8.01 12.25 -1.81
CA GLU A 83 7.45 13.31 -0.97
C GLU A 83 5.95 13.55 -1.21
N ARG A 84 5.23 12.60 -1.83
CA ARG A 84 3.77 12.69 -2.09
C ARG A 84 2.91 12.76 -0.82
N PHE A 85 3.49 12.45 0.34
CA PHE A 85 2.84 12.55 1.64
C PHE A 85 3.19 13.83 2.41
N VAL A 86 4.18 14.60 1.93
CA VAL A 86 4.58 15.88 2.50
C VAL A 86 3.63 16.95 1.99
N LYS A 87 3.13 17.77 2.91
CA LYS A 87 2.24 18.90 2.63
C LYS A 87 2.98 20.21 2.75
#